data_AF-A0A7X9JDY5-F1
#
_entry.id   AF-A0A7X9JDY5-F1
#
_cell.length_a   1.000
_cell.length_b   1.000
_cell.length_c   1.000
_cell.angle_alpha   90.00
_cell.angle_beta   90.00
_cell.angle_gamma   90.00
#
_symmetry.space_group_name_H-M   'P 1'
#
loop_
_entity.id
_entity.type
_entity.pdbx_description
1 polymer ?
#
loop_
_entity_poly.entity_id
_entity_poly.type
_entity_poly.pdbx_seq_one_letter_code
_entity_poly.pdbx_strand_id
1 'polypeptide(L)'
;WRRPLAVIAVAILVIFSVLTIKYIPVWQNSETLWTYVIEKYPSKISAAYLNRGNDRCVQNRHNDAIHDYTTAIDLNPQSLLAYQNRGLAYVITDDLNKALLDYNRYLALRGAYDAGGSMIDTHLSSVLGNRGLIFARMNQFEKALADFNTAIKLNPYNPNNYLNRAFVFYRLGRVEQAAQDVRMAELTGRTVDPSLKKMLHMP
;
A
#
# COMPACT_ATOMS: atom_id res chain seq x y z
N TRP A 1 -55.78 -0.97 -22.68
CA TRP A 1 -54.69 -1.72 -22.02
C TRP A 1 -53.28 -1.14 -22.20
N ARG A 2 -52.87 -0.61 -23.38
CA ARG A 2 -51.48 -0.12 -23.58
C ARG A 2 -51.14 1.29 -23.04
N ARG A 3 -52.12 2.19 -22.90
CA ARG A 3 -51.92 3.57 -22.40
C ARG A 3 -51.35 3.67 -20.96
N PRO A 4 -51.85 2.92 -19.96
CA PRO A 4 -51.30 3.01 -18.59
C PRO A 4 -49.87 2.50 -18.49
N LEU A 5 -49.50 1.47 -19.25
CA LEU A 5 -48.13 0.95 -19.32
C LEU A 5 -47.14 1.98 -19.88
N ALA A 6 -47.55 2.74 -20.91
CA ALA A 6 -46.71 3.79 -21.48
C ALA A 6 -46.48 4.96 -20.49
N VAL A 7 -47.50 5.36 -19.74
CA VAL A 7 -47.37 6.42 -18.71
C VAL A 7 -46.43 5.97 -17.58
N ILE A 8 -46.55 4.72 -17.13
CA ILE A 8 -45.66 4.16 -16.11
C ILE A 8 -44.21 4.11 -16.62
N ALA A 9 -43.98 3.68 -17.87
CA ALA A 9 -42.65 3.63 -18.45
C ALA A 9 -42.00 5.02 -18.55
N VAL A 10 -42.74 6.04 -18.98
CA VAL A 10 -42.26 7.43 -19.03
C VAL A 10 -41.94 7.95 -17.62
N ALA A 11 -42.79 7.69 -16.63
CA ALA A 11 -42.54 8.09 -15.25
C ALA A 11 -41.25 7.44 -14.69
N ILE A 12 -41.04 6.15 -14.96
CA ILE A 12 -39.82 5.44 -14.58
C ILE A 12 -38.59 6.08 -15.24
N LEU A 13 -38.63 6.37 -16.55
CA LEU A 13 -37.52 7.02 -17.25
C LEU A 13 -37.20 8.41 -16.67
N VAL A 14 -38.22 9.23 -16.40
CA VAL A 14 -38.02 10.56 -15.80
C VAL A 14 -37.39 10.44 -14.41
N ILE A 15 -37.85 9.50 -13.58
CA ILE A 15 -37.27 9.24 -12.26
C ILE A 15 -35.80 8.84 -12.39
N PHE A 16 -35.47 7.91 -13.29
CA PHE A 16 -34.09 7.50 -13.52
C PHE A 16 -33.23 8.65 -14.07
N SER A 17 -33.75 9.48 -14.98
CA SER A 17 -33.02 10.64 -15.50
C SER A 17 -32.74 11.67 -14.41
N VAL A 18 -33.70 11.99 -13.55
CA VAL A 18 -33.52 12.92 -12.43
C VAL A 18 -32.53 12.36 -11.40
N LEU A 19 -32.64 11.06 -11.07
CA LEU A 19 -31.68 10.41 -10.19
C LEU A 19 -30.27 10.45 -10.80
N THR A 20 -30.14 10.14 -12.09
CA THR A 20 -28.85 10.18 -12.79
C THR A 20 -28.24 11.58 -12.74
N ILE A 21 -29.00 12.62 -13.08
CA ILE A 21 -28.54 14.02 -13.04
C ILE A 21 -28.10 14.41 -11.62
N LYS A 22 -28.87 14.05 -10.59
CA LYS A 22 -28.54 14.35 -9.19
C LYS A 22 -27.24 13.70 -8.74
N TYR A 23 -26.94 12.50 -9.23
CA TYR A 23 -25.78 11.73 -8.80
C TYR A 23 -24.56 11.88 -9.71
N ILE A 24 -24.70 12.40 -10.93
CA ILE A 24 -23.57 12.68 -11.85
C ILE A 24 -22.40 13.40 -11.15
N PRO A 25 -22.60 14.43 -10.30
CA PRO A 25 -21.49 15.08 -9.59
C PRO A 25 -20.78 14.18 -8.56
N VAL A 26 -21.48 13.18 -8.03
CA VAL A 26 -20.96 12.23 -7.01
C VAL A 26 -20.13 11.12 -7.64
N TRP A 27 -20.50 10.63 -8.83
CA TRP A 27 -19.82 9.47 -9.47
C TRP A 27 -18.82 9.89 -10.55
N GLN A 28 -18.26 11.10 -10.46
CA GLN A 28 -17.28 11.57 -11.44
C GLN A 28 -15.94 10.85 -11.32
N ASN A 29 -15.47 10.62 -10.09
CA ASN A 29 -14.25 9.90 -9.79
C ASN A 29 -14.30 9.30 -8.38
N SER A 30 -13.24 8.58 -8.02
CA SER A 30 -13.13 7.94 -6.71
C SER A 30 -13.19 8.96 -5.56
N GLU A 31 -12.54 10.12 -5.70
CA GLU A 31 -12.52 11.14 -4.66
C GLU A 31 -13.91 11.74 -4.37
N THR A 32 -14.67 12.11 -5.40
CA THR A 32 -16.03 12.66 -5.21
C THR A 32 -16.98 11.64 -4.62
N LEU A 33 -16.85 10.37 -5.02
CA LEU A 33 -17.63 9.26 -4.46
C LEU A 33 -17.36 9.10 -2.96
N TRP A 34 -16.09 8.94 -2.56
CA TRP A 34 -15.77 8.70 -1.15
C TRP A 34 -16.06 9.92 -0.28
N THR A 35 -15.88 11.12 -0.82
CA THR A 35 -16.24 12.36 -0.11
C THR A 35 -17.73 12.41 0.19
N TYR A 36 -18.59 12.13 -0.80
CA TYR A 36 -20.03 12.06 -0.58
C TYR A 36 -20.43 11.01 0.47
N VAL A 37 -19.81 9.82 0.42
CA VAL A 37 -20.08 8.75 1.39
C VAL A 37 -19.70 9.17 2.80
N ILE A 38 -18.54 9.83 2.96
CA ILE A 38 -18.05 10.33 4.24
C ILE A 38 -18.96 11.43 4.80
N GLU A 39 -19.39 12.38 3.98
CA GLU A 39 -20.30 13.44 4.41
C GLU A 39 -21.63 12.88 4.94
N LYS A 40 -22.14 11.83 4.29
CA LYS A 40 -23.41 11.20 4.69
C LYS A 40 -23.27 10.29 5.91
N TYR A 41 -22.11 9.66 6.10
CA TYR A 41 -21.88 8.64 7.13
C TYR A 41 -20.50 8.75 7.79
N PRO A 42 -20.16 9.89 8.42
CA PRO A 42 -18.78 10.21 8.81
C PRO A 42 -18.20 9.29 9.88
N SER A 43 -19.01 8.75 10.78
CA SER A 43 -18.53 7.92 11.91
C SER A 43 -18.75 6.42 11.73
N LYS A 44 -19.27 5.98 10.57
CA LYS A 44 -19.66 4.58 10.37
C LYS A 44 -18.80 3.83 9.36
N ILE A 45 -18.07 4.54 8.50
CA ILE A 45 -17.46 3.94 7.31
C ILE A 45 -15.95 4.22 7.25
N SER A 46 -15.19 3.52 8.10
CA SER A 46 -13.71 3.51 8.07
C SER A 46 -13.16 3.23 6.66
N ALA A 47 -13.79 2.30 5.92
CA ALA A 47 -13.39 1.93 4.57
C ALA A 47 -13.46 3.09 3.56
N ALA A 48 -14.39 4.05 3.74
CA ALA A 48 -14.51 5.19 2.82
C ALA A 48 -13.32 6.15 2.98
N TYR A 49 -12.90 6.41 4.22
CA TYR A 49 -11.67 7.15 4.50
C TYR A 49 -10.44 6.43 3.97
N LEU A 50 -10.33 5.11 4.19
CA LEU A 50 -9.23 4.30 3.64
C LEU A 50 -9.14 4.44 2.12
N ASN A 51 -10.26 4.29 1.41
CA ASN A 51 -10.29 4.34 -0.05
C ASN A 51 -10.03 5.76 -0.59
N ARG A 52 -10.53 6.81 0.07
CA ARG A 52 -10.20 8.19 -0.29
C ARG A 52 -8.72 8.50 -0.05
N GLY A 53 -8.16 8.00 1.04
CA GLY A 53 -6.73 8.10 1.32
C GLY A 53 -5.89 7.42 0.24
N ASN A 54 -6.30 6.25 -0.24
CA ASN A 54 -5.61 5.56 -1.34
C ASN A 54 -5.63 6.39 -2.63
N ASP A 55 -6.79 6.96 -2.97
CA ASP A 55 -6.93 7.83 -4.14
C ASP A 55 -6.03 9.07 -4.04
N ARG A 56 -6.03 9.74 -2.87
CA ARG A 56 -5.14 10.88 -2.59
C ARG A 56 -3.66 10.51 -2.66
N CYS A 57 -3.28 9.31 -2.23
CA CYS A 57 -1.91 8.81 -2.41
C CYS A 57 -1.53 8.68 -3.89
N VAL A 58 -2.44 8.18 -4.74
CA VAL A 58 -2.22 8.11 -6.21
C VAL A 58 -2.06 9.51 -6.81
N GLN A 59 -2.77 10.50 -6.27
CA GLN A 59 -2.63 11.91 -6.65
C GLN A 59 -1.40 12.60 -6.02
N ASN A 60 -0.50 11.89 -5.34
CA ASN A 60 0.65 12.42 -4.58
C ASN A 60 0.29 13.38 -3.42
N ARG A 61 -0.97 13.37 -2.97
CA ARG A 61 -1.46 14.17 -1.84
C ARG A 61 -1.28 13.40 -0.54
N HIS A 62 -0.03 13.10 -0.19
CA HIS A 62 0.30 12.20 0.91
C HIS A 62 -0.17 12.69 2.28
N ASN A 63 -0.11 14.01 2.54
CA ASN A 63 -0.60 14.57 3.81
C ASN A 63 -2.11 14.41 3.98
N ASP A 64 -2.89 14.65 2.91
CA ASP A 64 -4.34 14.45 2.92
C ASP A 64 -4.70 12.96 3.08
N ALA A 65 -3.91 12.08 2.46
CA ALA A 65 -4.04 10.64 2.63
C ALA A 65 -3.75 10.20 4.07
N ILE A 66 -2.69 10.73 4.69
CA ILE A 66 -2.35 10.46 6.11
C ILE A 66 -3.50 10.87 7.03
N HIS A 67 -4.14 12.02 6.78
CA HIS A 67 -5.31 12.45 7.55
C HIS A 67 -6.48 11.46 7.41
N ASP A 68 -6.78 11.04 6.19
CA ASP A 68 -7.83 10.06 5.93
C ASP A 68 -7.52 8.70 6.58
N TYR A 69 -6.31 8.18 6.44
CA TYR A 69 -5.93 6.93 7.10
C TYR A 69 -5.98 7.03 8.62
N THR A 70 -5.62 8.18 9.18
CA THR A 70 -5.73 8.42 10.63
C THR A 70 -7.19 8.33 11.07
N THR A 71 -8.09 9.00 10.36
CA THR A 71 -9.53 8.90 10.64
C THR A 71 -10.04 7.47 10.46
N ALA A 72 -9.56 6.74 9.45
CA ALA A 72 -9.91 5.34 9.25
C ALA A 72 -9.48 4.46 10.42
N ILE A 73 -8.29 4.71 11.00
CA ILE A 73 -7.76 4.03 12.19
C ILE A 73 -8.56 4.39 13.43
N ASP A 74 -8.92 5.66 13.62
CA ASP A 74 -9.73 6.08 14.77
C ASP A 74 -11.10 5.40 14.78
N LEU A 75 -11.70 5.21 13.60
CA LEU A 75 -12.96 4.49 13.43
C LEU A 75 -12.82 2.97 13.50
N ASN A 76 -11.68 2.42 13.07
CA ASN A 76 -11.38 0.99 13.16
C ASN A 76 -9.91 0.75 13.57
N PRO A 77 -9.62 0.68 14.88
CA PRO A 77 -8.25 0.55 15.39
C PRO A 77 -7.57 -0.79 15.06
N GLN A 78 -8.30 -1.75 14.51
CA GLN A 78 -7.81 -3.06 14.09
C GLN A 78 -7.56 -3.15 12.56
N SER A 79 -7.72 -2.05 11.83
CA SER A 79 -7.54 -2.03 10.37
C SER A 79 -6.07 -2.18 9.96
N LEU A 80 -5.67 -3.41 9.64
CA LEU A 80 -4.33 -3.72 9.11
C LEU A 80 -3.99 -2.87 7.88
N LEU A 81 -4.92 -2.74 6.92
CA LEU A 81 -4.69 -1.97 5.69
C LEU A 81 -4.46 -0.48 5.97
N ALA A 82 -5.14 0.09 6.97
CA ALA A 82 -4.96 1.51 7.29
C ALA A 82 -3.57 1.79 7.88
N TYR A 83 -3.07 0.94 8.78
CA TYR A 83 -1.69 1.05 9.27
C TYR A 83 -0.66 0.81 8.15
N GLN A 84 -0.87 -0.18 7.28
CA GLN A 84 0.03 -0.44 6.15
C GLN A 84 0.12 0.78 5.23
N ASN A 85 -1.02 1.36 4.85
CA ASN A 85 -1.06 2.45 3.88
C ASN A 85 -0.59 3.78 4.48
N ARG A 86 -0.92 4.07 5.76
CA ARG A 86 -0.40 5.25 6.45
C ARG A 86 1.09 5.14 6.71
N GLY A 87 1.58 3.96 7.08
CA GLY A 87 3.01 3.68 7.22
C GLY A 87 3.76 3.94 5.91
N LEU A 88 3.22 3.51 4.77
CA LEU A 88 3.81 3.81 3.46
C LEU A 88 3.80 5.32 3.15
N ALA A 89 2.69 6.00 3.41
CA ALA A 89 2.61 7.45 3.21
C ALA A 89 3.67 8.19 4.06
N TYR A 90 3.88 7.78 5.32
CA TYR A 90 4.93 8.33 6.17
C TYR A 90 6.35 8.04 5.65
N VAL A 91 6.61 6.88 5.04
CA VAL A 91 7.91 6.61 4.38
C VAL A 91 8.18 7.60 3.24
N ILE A 92 7.13 7.90 2.45
CA ILE A 92 7.22 8.82 1.31
C ILE A 92 7.43 10.26 1.78
N THR A 93 6.77 10.67 2.86
CA THR A 93 6.95 12.01 3.47
C THR A 93 8.14 12.09 4.43
N ASP A 94 8.99 11.07 4.48
CA ASP A 94 10.19 10.97 5.33
C ASP A 94 9.95 11.03 6.86
N ASP A 95 8.74 10.73 7.32
CA ASP A 95 8.44 10.58 8.76
C ASP A 95 8.68 9.13 9.21
N LEU A 96 9.95 8.73 9.18
CA LEU A 96 10.35 7.33 9.37
C LEU A 96 9.97 6.76 10.75
N ASN A 97 9.92 7.60 11.78
CA ASN A 97 9.54 7.17 13.13
C ASN A 97 8.05 6.80 13.19
N LYS A 98 7.17 7.62 12.61
CA LYS A 98 5.73 7.28 12.54
C LYS A 98 5.47 6.09 11.64
N ALA A 99 6.19 5.99 10.52
CA ALA A 99 6.11 4.82 9.65
C ALA A 99 6.46 3.52 10.39
N LEU A 100 7.53 3.55 11.19
CA LEU A 100 7.97 2.41 11.99
C LEU A 100 6.92 2.01 13.05
N LEU A 101 6.29 2.99 13.69
CA LEU A 101 5.20 2.74 14.65
C LEU A 101 4.02 2.04 13.98
N ASP A 102 3.60 2.50 12.80
CA ASP A 102 2.47 1.91 12.07
C ASP A 102 2.77 0.47 11.61
N TYR A 103 3.97 0.19 11.08
CA TYR A 103 4.34 -1.17 10.71
C TYR A 103 4.50 -2.11 11.91
N ASN A 104 5.01 -1.62 13.04
CA ASN A 104 5.03 -2.41 14.27
C ASN A 104 3.62 -2.70 14.78
N ARG A 105 2.70 -1.73 14.68
CA ARG A 105 1.29 -1.92 15.05
C ARG A 105 0.60 -2.93 14.14
N TYR A 106 0.86 -2.88 12.82
CA TYR A 106 0.40 -3.88 11.87
C TYR A 106 0.81 -5.30 12.29
N LEU A 107 2.10 -5.50 12.59
CA LEU A 107 2.63 -6.81 12.97
C LEU A 107 2.05 -7.30 14.30
N ALA A 108 1.86 -6.40 15.27
CA ALA A 108 1.22 -6.74 16.54
C ALA A 108 -0.24 -7.17 16.37
N LEU A 109 -1.00 -6.50 15.49
CA LEU A 109 -2.40 -6.82 15.21
C LEU A 109 -2.57 -8.10 14.40
N ARG A 110 -1.68 -8.34 13.43
CA ARG A 110 -1.71 -9.53 12.59
C ARG A 110 -1.48 -10.81 13.39
N GLY A 111 -0.61 -10.75 14.39
CA GLY A 111 -0.20 -11.90 15.18
C GLY A 111 0.90 -12.74 14.52
N ALA A 112 1.07 -13.96 15.02
CA ALA A 112 2.10 -14.88 14.54
C ALA A 112 1.86 -15.29 13.07
N TYR A 113 2.95 -15.49 12.33
CA TYR A 113 2.92 -15.94 10.95
C TYR A 113 3.91 -17.10 10.76
N ASP A 114 3.58 -18.02 9.85
CA ASP A 114 4.47 -19.10 9.45
C ASP A 114 5.28 -18.68 8.22
N ALA A 115 6.54 -18.28 8.43
CA ALA A 115 7.45 -17.95 7.34
C ALA A 115 7.94 -19.18 6.53
N GLY A 116 7.58 -20.41 6.93
CA GLY A 116 7.84 -21.64 6.21
C GLY A 116 6.62 -22.24 5.49
N GLY A 117 5.45 -21.61 5.60
CA GLY A 117 4.20 -22.10 5.04
C GLY A 117 4.14 -22.02 3.51
N SER A 118 3.41 -22.93 2.86
CA SER A 118 3.26 -23.00 1.40
C SER A 118 2.53 -21.82 0.74
N MET A 119 1.99 -20.85 1.50
CA MET A 119 1.19 -19.76 0.95
C MET A 119 1.97 -18.44 0.91
N ILE A 120 1.99 -17.81 -0.26
CA ILE A 120 2.61 -16.50 -0.47
C ILE A 120 1.82 -15.43 0.28
N ASP A 121 2.51 -14.65 1.09
CA ASP A 121 1.93 -13.61 1.92
C ASP A 121 2.40 -12.22 1.48
N THR A 122 1.76 -11.71 0.43
CA THR A 122 2.16 -10.45 -0.21
C THR A 122 2.09 -9.27 0.74
N HIS A 123 1.04 -9.16 1.56
CA HIS A 123 0.88 -8.03 2.48
C HIS A 123 1.94 -8.03 3.58
N LEU A 124 2.21 -9.20 4.20
CA LEU A 124 3.25 -9.26 5.23
C LEU A 124 4.62 -8.96 4.66
N SER A 125 4.90 -9.55 3.49
CA SER A 125 6.16 -9.34 2.77
C SER A 125 6.37 -7.86 2.46
N SER A 126 5.35 -7.14 1.98
CA SER A 126 5.45 -5.71 1.74
C SER A 126 5.66 -4.90 3.03
N VAL A 127 4.97 -5.23 4.13
CA VAL A 127 5.15 -4.56 5.42
C VAL A 127 6.57 -4.76 5.97
N LEU A 128 7.06 -5.99 5.98
CA LEU A 128 8.43 -6.29 6.41
C LEU A 128 9.46 -5.66 5.47
N GLY A 129 9.24 -5.69 4.15
CA GLY A 129 10.11 -5.02 3.20
C GLY A 129 10.19 -3.50 3.44
N ASN A 130 9.06 -2.84 3.67
CA ASN A 130 9.03 -1.40 3.96
C ASN A 130 9.64 -1.08 5.34
N ARG A 131 9.43 -1.93 6.35
CA ARG A 131 10.07 -1.77 7.67
C ARG A 131 11.58 -1.98 7.59
N GLY A 132 12.03 -2.96 6.81
CA GLY A 132 13.44 -3.18 6.49
C GLY A 132 14.07 -1.95 5.80
N LEU A 133 13.35 -1.33 4.87
CA LEU A 133 13.78 -0.08 4.23
C LEU A 133 13.93 1.06 5.26
N ILE A 134 13.00 1.20 6.20
CA ILE A 134 13.11 2.19 7.29
C ILE A 134 14.36 1.92 8.14
N PHE A 135 14.58 0.67 8.56
CA PHE A 135 15.78 0.31 9.32
C PHE A 135 17.06 0.61 8.54
N ALA A 136 17.09 0.32 7.24
CA ALA A 136 18.23 0.62 6.38
C ALA A 136 18.50 2.15 6.30
N ARG A 137 17.45 2.96 6.15
CA ARG A 137 17.56 4.44 6.18
C ARG A 137 18.06 4.97 7.52
N MET A 138 17.72 4.28 8.62
CA MET A 138 18.23 4.55 9.96
C MET A 138 19.62 3.94 10.24
N ASN A 139 20.30 3.36 9.24
CA ASN A 139 21.56 2.61 9.35
C ASN A 139 21.51 1.40 10.31
N GLN A 140 20.32 0.90 10.65
CA GLN A 140 20.12 -0.32 11.45
C GLN A 140 20.15 -1.57 10.55
N PHE A 141 21.29 -1.80 9.90
CA PHE A 141 21.41 -2.76 8.79
C PHE A 141 21.06 -4.20 9.17
N GLU A 142 21.46 -4.69 10.35
CA GLU A 142 21.16 -6.06 10.77
C GLU A 142 19.65 -6.30 10.95
N LYS A 143 18.92 -5.31 11.47
CA LYS A 143 17.44 -5.37 11.55
C LYS A 143 16.81 -5.33 10.15
N ALA A 144 17.36 -4.49 9.27
CA ALA A 144 16.90 -4.43 7.88
C ALA A 144 17.08 -5.78 7.17
N LEU A 145 18.25 -6.41 7.29
CA LEU A 145 18.52 -7.73 6.73
C LEU A 145 17.56 -8.79 7.28
N ALA A 146 17.28 -8.80 8.59
CA ALA A 146 16.34 -9.73 9.20
C ALA A 146 14.92 -9.61 8.60
N ASP A 147 14.43 -8.37 8.45
CA ASP A 147 13.14 -8.08 7.83
C ASP A 147 13.11 -8.48 6.35
N PHE A 148 14.12 -8.12 5.56
CA PHE A 148 14.18 -8.49 4.15
C PHE A 148 14.27 -10.01 3.94
N ASN A 149 15.06 -10.71 4.75
CA ASN A 149 15.17 -12.17 4.69
C ASN A 149 13.81 -12.82 4.90
N THR A 150 13.03 -12.32 5.86
CA THR A 150 11.70 -12.84 6.15
C THR A 150 10.70 -12.45 5.05
N ALA A 151 10.74 -11.20 4.57
CA ALA A 151 9.91 -10.73 3.48
C ALA A 151 10.10 -11.54 2.20
N ILE A 152 11.33 -11.94 1.88
CA ILE A 152 11.68 -12.78 0.72
C ILE A 152 11.18 -14.20 0.90
N LYS A 153 11.27 -14.80 2.10
CA LYS A 153 10.68 -16.12 2.37
C LYS A 153 9.16 -16.13 2.15
N LEU A 154 8.48 -15.07 2.61
CA LEU A 154 7.03 -14.91 2.51
C LEU A 154 6.55 -14.61 1.08
N ASN A 155 7.33 -13.88 0.30
CA ASN A 155 7.07 -13.66 -1.12
C ASN A 155 8.39 -13.60 -1.90
N PRO A 156 8.82 -14.74 -2.47
CA PRO A 156 10.05 -14.81 -3.27
C PRO A 156 9.99 -14.08 -4.61
N TYR A 157 8.82 -13.59 -5.01
CA TYR A 157 8.58 -12.96 -6.32
C TYR A 157 8.52 -11.42 -6.25
N ASN A 158 8.77 -10.83 -5.08
CA ASN A 158 8.82 -9.38 -4.95
C ASN A 158 10.26 -8.85 -5.20
N PRO A 159 10.56 -8.30 -6.38
CA PRO A 159 11.92 -7.83 -6.71
C PRO A 159 12.43 -6.72 -5.79
N ASN A 160 11.53 -5.89 -5.25
CA ASN A 160 11.91 -4.76 -4.40
C ASN A 160 12.58 -5.21 -3.11
N ASN A 161 12.17 -6.35 -2.56
CA ASN A 161 12.79 -6.89 -1.34
C ASN A 161 14.23 -7.31 -1.59
N TYR A 162 14.53 -7.91 -2.75
CA TYR A 162 15.90 -8.25 -3.14
C TYR A 162 16.73 -6.99 -3.39
N LEU A 163 16.21 -6.00 -4.13
CA LEU A 163 16.97 -4.76 -4.40
C LEU A 163 17.28 -3.99 -3.12
N ASN A 164 16.31 -3.89 -2.20
CA ASN A 164 16.53 -3.21 -0.94
C ASN A 164 17.54 -3.98 -0.06
N ARG A 165 17.51 -5.31 -0.07
CA ARG A 165 18.51 -6.13 0.64
C ARG A 165 19.89 -6.04 -0.01
N ALA A 166 19.96 -6.00 -1.35
CA ALA A 166 21.18 -5.79 -2.10
C ALA A 166 21.85 -4.47 -1.74
N PHE A 167 21.06 -3.39 -1.63
CA PHE A 167 21.55 -2.09 -1.17
C PHE A 167 22.18 -2.19 0.23
N VAL A 168 21.55 -2.90 1.17
CA VAL A 168 22.10 -3.09 2.51
C VAL A 168 23.38 -3.93 2.47
N PHE A 169 23.43 -5.02 1.70
CA PHE A 169 24.64 -5.81 1.53
C PHE A 169 25.79 -4.98 0.95
N TYR A 170 25.52 -4.16 -0.06
CA TYR A 170 26.51 -3.24 -0.63
C TYR A 170 27.04 -2.25 0.41
N ARG A 171 26.17 -1.65 1.22
CA ARG A 171 26.56 -0.73 2.30
C ARG A 171 27.42 -1.39 3.38
N LEU A 172 27.29 -2.71 3.56
CA LEU A 172 28.11 -3.52 4.46
C LEU A 172 29.38 -4.08 3.79
N GLY A 173 29.67 -3.73 2.53
CA GLY A 173 30.81 -4.25 1.78
C GLY A 173 30.64 -5.70 1.28
N ARG A 174 29.46 -6.29 1.43
CA ARG A 174 29.14 -7.67 1.02
C ARG A 174 28.71 -7.71 -0.45
N VAL A 175 29.63 -7.34 -1.34
CA VAL A 175 29.35 -7.10 -2.77
C VAL A 175 28.80 -8.34 -3.49
N GLU A 176 29.32 -9.53 -3.20
CA GLU A 176 28.85 -10.78 -3.82
C GLU A 176 27.37 -11.07 -3.52
N GLN A 177 26.96 -10.87 -2.26
CA GLN A 177 25.57 -11.06 -1.84
C GLN A 177 24.66 -10.02 -2.48
N ALA A 178 25.12 -8.77 -2.59
CA ALA A 178 24.39 -7.72 -3.30
C ALA A 178 24.20 -8.07 -4.78
N ALA A 179 25.24 -8.55 -5.46
CA ALA A 179 25.16 -8.98 -6.86
C ALA A 179 24.20 -10.15 -7.05
N GLN A 180 24.16 -11.10 -6.10
CA GLN A 180 23.20 -12.21 -6.12
C GLN A 180 21.76 -11.71 -6.01
N ASP A 181 21.47 -10.80 -5.08
CA ASP A 181 20.13 -10.24 -4.92
C ASP A 181 19.69 -9.41 -6.14
N VAL A 182 20.61 -8.67 -6.77
CA VAL A 182 20.31 -7.97 -8.03
C VAL A 182 19.92 -8.95 -9.14
N ARG A 183 20.63 -10.07 -9.28
CA ARG A 183 20.23 -11.12 -10.26
C ARG A 183 18.84 -11.69 -9.94
N MET A 184 18.54 -11.93 -8.68
CA MET A 184 17.20 -12.41 -8.28
C MET A 184 16.10 -11.38 -8.56
N ALA A 185 16.38 -10.08 -8.38
CA ALA A 185 15.45 -9.01 -8.75
C ALA A 185 15.17 -9.00 -10.26
N GLU A 186 16.19 -9.22 -11.10
CA GLU A 186 16.03 -9.32 -12.55
C GLU A 186 15.19 -10.54 -12.95
N LEU A 187 15.46 -11.71 -12.36
CA LEU A 187 14.67 -12.93 -12.59
C LEU A 187 13.20 -12.79 -12.18
N THR A 188 12.91 -11.94 -11.20
CA THR A 188 11.54 -11.65 -10.73
C THR A 188 10.88 -10.49 -11.51
N GLY A 189 11.46 -10.07 -12.64
CA GLY A 189 10.85 -9.17 -13.62
C GLY A 189 11.22 -7.69 -13.47
N ARG A 190 12.21 -7.34 -12.63
CA ARG A 190 12.66 -5.95 -12.47
C ARG A 190 13.88 -5.66 -13.30
N THR A 191 13.81 -4.66 -14.17
CA THR A 191 15.00 -4.14 -14.85
C THR A 191 15.83 -3.34 -13.85
N VAL A 192 17.13 -3.67 -13.77
CA VAL A 192 18.06 -2.99 -12.86
C VAL A 192 19.01 -2.11 -13.67
N ASP A 193 19.29 -0.92 -13.14
CA ASP A 193 20.18 0.06 -13.77
C ASP A 193 21.58 -0.55 -14.05
N PRO A 194 22.10 -0.46 -15.28
CA PRO A 194 23.43 -0.97 -15.63
C PRO A 194 24.57 -0.37 -14.79
N SER A 195 24.40 0.87 -14.30
CA SER A 195 25.38 1.55 -13.45
C SER A 195 25.53 0.83 -12.11
N LEU A 196 24.42 0.40 -11.51
CA LEU A 196 24.43 -0.38 -10.27
C LEU A 196 25.10 -1.74 -10.50
N LYS A 197 24.82 -2.39 -11.63
CA LYS A 197 25.48 -3.65 -12.01
C LYS A 197 27.00 -3.49 -12.12
N LYS A 198 27.45 -2.42 -12.78
CA LYS A 198 28.87 -2.08 -12.89
C LYS A 198 29.52 -1.85 -11.52
N MET A 199 28.84 -1.14 -10.61
CA MET A 199 29.31 -0.93 -9.23
C MET A 199 29.46 -2.24 -8.44
N LEU A 200 28.66 -3.25 -8.77
CA LEU A 200 28.70 -4.58 -8.16
C LEU A 200 29.60 -5.57 -8.92
N HIS A 201 30.39 -5.09 -9.89
CA HIS A 201 31.24 -5.92 -10.75
C HIS A 201 30.47 -7.04 -11.48
N MET A 202 29.20 -6.78 -11.82
CA MET A 202 28.37 -7.69 -12.60
C MET A 202 28.61 -7.50 -14.10
N PRO A 203 28.48 -8.56 -14.91
CA PRO A 203 28.56 -8.50 -16.37
C PRO A 203 27.39 -7.71 -16.98
#